data_AF-A0A0D2ZSX3-F1
#
_entry.id   AF-A0A0D2ZSX3-F1
#
_cell.length_a   1.000
_cell.length_b   1.000
_cell.length_c   1.000
_cell.angle_alpha   90.00
_cell.angle_beta   90.00
_cell.angle_gamma   90.00
#
_symmetry.space_group_name_H-M   'P 1'
#
loop_
_entity.id
_entity.type
_entity.pdbx_description
1 polymer ?
#
loop_
_entity_poly.entity_id
_entity_poly.type
_entity_poly.pdbx_seq_one_letter_code
_entity_poly.pdbx_strand_id
1 'polypeptide(L)'
;SKAIYNSQSYSRRLLKPTFGLRGQSDLGGGHWFTLRDLEIATNRFSKENVIGEGGYGVVYRGELTNGTYVAVKKIMNHWEQHGY
;
A
#
# COMPACT_ATOMS: atom_id res chain seq x y z
N SER A 1 1.29 20.82 -28.62
CA SER A 1 2.45 20.98 -27.72
C SER A 1 2.67 19.66 -26.99
N LYS A 2 3.72 18.90 -27.36
CA LYS A 2 4.11 17.65 -26.68
C LYS A 2 5.10 18.00 -25.57
N ALA A 3 4.75 17.73 -24.31
CA ALA A 3 5.70 17.78 -23.21
C ALA A 3 6.63 16.56 -23.31
N ILE A 4 7.93 16.80 -23.49
CA ILE A 4 8.95 15.74 -23.42
C ILE A 4 9.25 15.54 -21.93
N TYR A 5 8.82 14.41 -21.37
CA TYR A 5 9.22 14.00 -20.03
C TYR A 5 10.61 13.35 -20.13
N ASN A 6 11.62 14.00 -19.58
CA ASN A 6 12.99 13.51 -19.57
C ASN A 6 13.15 12.38 -18.54
N SER A 7 13.40 11.15 -19.02
CA SER A 7 13.54 9.94 -18.21
C SER A 7 14.89 9.77 -17.52
N GLN A 8 15.84 10.70 -17.67
CA GLN A 8 17.22 10.55 -17.17
C GLN A 8 17.54 11.32 -15.87
N SER A 9 16.64 12.18 -15.37
CA SER A 9 16.89 12.96 -14.14
C SER A 9 16.33 12.31 -12.86
N TYR A 10 15.52 11.25 -12.97
CA TYR A 10 14.92 10.57 -11.82
C TYR A 10 15.81 9.46 -11.21
N SER A 11 16.96 9.17 -11.83
CA SER A 11 17.91 8.20 -11.32
C SER A 11 19.03 8.91 -10.56
N ARG A 12 18.92 8.96 -9.22
CA ARG A 12 19.97 8.49 -8.27
C ARG A 12 20.02 9.19 -6.90
N ARG A 13 19.44 10.37 -6.65
CA ARG A 13 19.77 11.13 -5.41
C ARG A 13 18.66 11.96 -4.76
N LEU A 14 17.40 11.55 -4.84
CA LEU A 14 16.37 12.08 -3.93
C LEU A 14 16.00 10.99 -2.93
N LEU A 15 16.31 11.27 -1.67
CA LEU A 15 16.22 10.41 -0.50
C LEU A 15 15.04 9.44 -0.58
N LYS A 16 15.34 8.14 -0.63
CA LYS A 16 14.39 7.11 -0.23
C LYS A 16 14.02 7.44 1.22
N PRO A 17 12.75 7.67 1.57
CA PRO A 17 12.37 7.80 2.97
C PRO A 17 12.86 6.52 3.65
N THR A 18 13.80 6.66 4.59
CA THR A 18 14.33 5.58 5.41
C THR A 18 13.24 5.16 6.39
N PHE A 19 12.14 4.61 5.87
CA PHE A 19 10.99 4.21 6.67
C PHE A 19 10.87 2.68 6.64
N GLY A 20 11.79 2.09 7.37
CA GLY A 20 11.79 0.70 7.83
C GLY A 20 12.53 0.53 9.17
N LEU A 21 12.95 1.64 9.78
CA LEU A 21 13.64 1.66 11.06
C LEU A 21 12.83 2.50 12.05
N ARG A 22 11.81 1.89 12.67
CA ARG A 22 11.50 2.03 14.11
C ARG A 22 10.28 1.21 14.47
N GLY A 23 10.48 0.30 15.44
CA GLY A 23 9.44 -0.50 16.08
C GLY A 23 9.50 -2.00 15.77
N GLN A 24 10.67 -2.64 15.91
CA GLN A 24 10.64 -4.05 16.31
C GLN A 24 10.11 -4.04 17.75
N SER A 25 8.86 -4.47 17.94
CA SER A 25 8.37 -4.77 19.27
C SER A 25 8.91 -6.14 19.67
N ASP A 26 9.68 -6.19 20.75
CA ASP A 26 10.28 -7.39 21.36
C ASP A 26 9.25 -8.39 21.94
N LEU A 27 7.98 -8.26 21.57
CA LEU A 27 6.86 -9.08 22.01
C LEU A 27 6.04 -9.50 20.79
N GLY A 28 6.45 -10.58 20.11
CA GLY A 28 5.59 -11.28 19.14
C GLY A 28 5.38 -10.63 17.76
N GLY A 29 6.45 -10.50 16.97
CA GLY A 29 6.48 -10.90 15.55
C GLY A 29 5.63 -10.16 14.50
N GLY A 30 5.17 -8.92 14.73
CA GLY A 30 4.40 -8.14 13.75
C GLY A 30 5.11 -6.86 13.28
N HIS A 31 4.96 -6.52 12.00
CA HIS A 31 5.33 -5.21 11.47
C HIS A 31 4.10 -4.29 11.43
N TRP A 32 4.22 -3.11 12.01
CA TRP A 32 3.20 -2.07 11.93
C TRP A 32 3.37 -1.25 10.65
N PHE A 33 2.27 -1.06 9.92
CA PHE A 33 2.21 -0.20 8.75
C PHE A 33 1.24 0.94 9.00
N THR A 34 1.59 2.14 8.54
CA THR A 34 0.64 3.24 8.54
C THR A 34 -0.38 3.05 7.41
N LEU A 35 -1.56 3.67 7.52
CA LEU A 35 -2.52 3.69 6.41
C LEU A 35 -1.87 4.24 5.13
N ARG A 36 -1.00 5.25 5.28
CA ARG A 36 -0.28 5.86 4.16
C ARG A 36 0.62 4.86 3.44
N ASP A 37 1.30 3.98 4.17
CA ASP A 37 2.15 2.93 3.59
C ASP A 37 1.29 1.97 2.74
N LEU A 38 0.12 1.58 3.26
CA LEU A 38 -0.81 0.69 2.57
C LEU A 38 -1.45 1.35 1.35
N GLU A 39 -1.78 2.64 1.41
CA GLU A 39 -2.26 3.42 0.27
C GLU A 39 -1.22 3.46 -0.85
N ILE A 40 0.05 3.74 -0.52
CA ILE A 40 1.12 3.77 -1.51
C ILE A 40 1.28 2.37 -2.12
N ALA A 41 1.33 1.34 -1.28
CA ALA A 41 1.53 -0.03 -1.73
C ALA A 41 0.43 -0.53 -2.67
N THR A 42 -0.82 -0.12 -2.46
CA THR A 42 -2.00 -0.61 -3.20
C THR A 42 -2.47 0.33 -4.31
N ASN A 43 -1.71 1.39 -4.62
CA ASN A 43 -2.15 2.47 -5.50
C ASN A 43 -3.50 3.07 -5.06
N ARG A 44 -3.59 3.48 -3.80
CA ARG A 44 -4.79 4.00 -3.12
C ARG A 44 -5.98 3.04 -3.16
N PHE A 45 -5.73 1.75 -2.89
CA PHE A 45 -6.75 0.69 -2.96
C PHE A 45 -7.45 0.67 -4.34
N SER A 46 -6.65 0.77 -5.42
CA SER A 46 -7.17 0.78 -6.79
C SER A 46 -7.89 -0.53 -7.12
N LYS A 47 -9.02 -0.44 -7.84
CA LYS A 47 -9.79 -1.61 -8.29
C LYS A 47 -8.97 -2.56 -9.18
N GLU A 48 -7.97 -2.04 -9.89
CA GLU A 48 -7.06 -2.84 -10.72
C GLU A 48 -6.17 -3.81 -9.92
N ASN A 49 -6.03 -3.55 -8.61
CA ASN A 49 -5.25 -4.36 -7.70
C ASN A 49 -6.12 -5.32 -6.88
N VAL A 50 -7.44 -5.40 -7.11
CA VAL A 50 -8.30 -6.34 -6.40
C VAL A 50 -7.94 -7.78 -6.81
N ILE A 51 -7.70 -8.61 -5.81
CA ILE A 51 -7.39 -10.04 -5.97
C ILE A 51 -8.40 -10.95 -5.26
N GLY A 52 -9.33 -10.38 -4.48
CA GLY A 52 -10.40 -11.13 -3.86
C GLY A 52 -11.40 -10.23 -3.15
N GLU A 53 -12.66 -10.66 -3.13
CA GLU A 53 -13.76 -9.98 -2.45
C GLU A 53 -14.53 -11.01 -1.61
N GLY A 54 -15.03 -10.60 -0.44
CA GLY A 54 -15.87 -11.44 0.40
C GLY A 54 -16.63 -10.63 1.44
N GLY A 55 -17.45 -11.30 2.25
CA GLY A 55 -18.36 -10.64 3.20
C GLY A 55 -17.70 -9.77 4.29
N TYR A 56 -16.37 -9.83 4.43
CA TYR A 56 -15.60 -9.03 5.40
C TYR A 56 -14.73 -7.96 4.74
N GLY A 57 -14.86 -7.74 3.43
CA GLY A 57 -14.15 -6.69 2.71
C GLY A 57 -13.37 -7.19 1.49
N VAL A 58 -12.43 -6.36 1.04
CA VAL A 58 -11.72 -6.52 -0.24
C VAL A 58 -10.23 -6.71 -0.01
N VAL A 59 -9.64 -7.65 -0.74
CA VAL A 59 -8.21 -7.96 -0.72
C VAL A 59 -7.54 -7.36 -1.96
N TYR A 60 -6.51 -6.55 -1.73
CA TYR A 60 -5.74 -5.87 -2.77
C TYR A 60 -4.33 -6.43 -2.82
N ARG A 61 -3.78 -6.59 -4.03
CA ARG A 61 -2.34 -6.73 -4.26
C ARG A 61 -1.67 -5.39 -3.94
N GLY A 62 -0.61 -5.42 -3.15
CA GLY A 62 0.25 -4.27 -2.91
C GLY A 62 1.72 -4.60 -3.13
N GLU A 63 2.51 -3.57 -3.39
CA GLU A 63 3.97 -3.63 -3.42
C GLU A 63 4.51 -2.60 -2.43
N LEU A 64 5.14 -3.08 -1.35
CA LEU A 64 5.79 -2.21 -0.38
C LEU A 64 6.97 -1.46 -1.03
N THR A 65 7.41 -0.35 -0.44
CA THR A 65 8.51 0.48 -0.99
C THR A 65 9.86 -0.24 -1.09
N ASN A 66 10.01 -1.36 -0.39
CA ASN A 66 11.16 -2.26 -0.47
C ASN A 66 11.04 -3.32 -1.59
N GLY A 67 9.97 -3.30 -2.38
CA GLY A 67 9.68 -4.26 -3.46
C GLY A 67 9.00 -5.55 -3.00
N THR A 68 8.66 -5.70 -1.73
CA THR A 68 7.93 -6.88 -1.24
C THR A 68 6.46 -6.82 -1.66
N TYR A 69 6.00 -7.84 -2.39
CA TYR A 69 4.58 -8.01 -2.67
C TYR A 69 3.81 -8.49 -1.43
N VAL A 70 2.63 -7.91 -1.21
CA VAL A 70 1.75 -8.20 -0.08
C VAL A 70 0.30 -8.30 -0.52
N ALA A 71 -0.52 -8.98 0.28
CA ALA A 71 -1.98 -8.91 0.19
C ALA A 71 -2.50 -8.01 1.32
N VAL A 72 -3.21 -6.94 0.98
CA VAL A 72 -3.78 -5.99 1.93
C VAL A 72 -5.30 -6.19 1.96
N LYS A 73 -5.83 -6.65 3.10
CA LYS A 73 -7.27 -6.81 3.29
C LYS A 73 -7.86 -5.55 3.94
N LYS A 74 -8.66 -4.79 3.18
CA LYS A 74 -9.46 -3.68 3.70
C LYS A 74 -10.75 -4.24 4.28
N ILE A 75 -10.84 -4.26 5.61
CA ILE A 75 -12.04 -4.71 6.33
C ILE A 75 -13.15 -3.69 6.13
N MET A 76 -14.32 -4.17 5.72
CA MET A 76 -15.55 -3.37 5.67
C MET A 76 -16.39 -3.77 6.86
N ASN A 77 -16.92 -2.77 7.58
CA ASN A 77 -17.92 -3.05 8.59
C ASN A 77 -19.26 -3.34 7.89
N HIS A 78 -20.06 -4.24 8.45
CA HIS A 78 -21.41 -4.60 7.96
C HIS A 78 -22.31 -3.38 7.66
N TRP A 79 -22.05 -2.24 8.31
CA TRP A 79 -22.77 -0.98 8.10
C TRP A 79 -22.48 -0.33 6.74
N GLU A 80 -21.27 -0.51 6.18
CA GLU A 80 -20.92 0.02 4.85
C GLU A 80 -21.55 -0.79 3.70
N GLN A 81 -21.96 -2.05 3.95
CA GLN A 81 -22.60 -2.88 2.92
C GLN A 81 -24.05 -2.46 2.63
N HIS A 82 -24.69 -1.75 3.57
CA HIS A 82 -26.11 -1.39 3.48
C HIS A 82 -26.40 0.06 3.12
N GLY A 83 -25.37 0.90 2.88
CA GLY A 83 -25.57 2.22 2.27
C GLY A 83 -26.50 3.17 3.05
N TYR A 84 -26.40 3.19 4.38
CA TYR A 84 -27.02 4.22 5.22
C TYR A 84 -26.02 5.32 5.60
#